data_AF-A0A5B8CFP5-F1
#
_entry.id   AF-A0A5B8CFP5-F1
#
_cell.length_a   1.000
_cell.length_b   1.000
_cell.length_c   1.000
_cell.angle_alpha   90.00
_cell.angle_beta   90.00
_cell.angle_gamma   90.00
#
_symmetry.space_group_name_H-M   'P 1'
#
loop_
_entity.id
_entity.type
_entity.pdbx_description
1 polymer ?
#
loop_
_entity_poly.entity_id
_entity_poly.type
_entity_poly.pdbx_seq_one_letter_code
_entity_poly.pdbx_strand_id
1 'polypeptide(L)'
;MTVYVDDVRHRFGNMVMCHLWADTLDELLAMVDRIGVQRKWIQGHPTLSFGKHRNASWVHFDIALSKKALAIAAGAVLTDRFGPVEHTSRLAIASGDPERAERGRIMLENVAKCREARASAA
;
A
#
# COMPACT_ATOMS: atom_id res chain seq x y z
N MET A 1 -2.59 11.09 -9.95
CA MET A 1 -3.32 11.12 -8.68
C MET A 1 -4.16 9.86 -8.68
N THR A 2 -3.61 8.84 -8.00
CA THR A 2 -3.92 7.43 -8.23
C THR A 2 -4.03 6.72 -6.88
N VAL A 3 -5.04 5.87 -6.76
CA VAL A 3 -5.20 4.94 -5.65
C VAL A 3 -4.76 3.56 -6.11
N TYR A 4 -4.07 2.83 -5.25
CA TYR A 4 -3.49 1.54 -5.55
C TYR A 4 -3.99 0.50 -4.56
N VAL A 5 -4.15 -0.73 -5.05
CA VAL A 5 -4.44 -1.91 -4.23
C VAL A 5 -3.54 -3.04 -4.68
N ASP A 6 -2.93 -3.77 -3.76
CA ASP A 6 -2.03 -4.88 -4.11
C ASP A 6 -2.75 -6.23 -4.19
N ASP A 7 -2.03 -7.25 -4.67
CA ASP A 7 -2.50 -8.64 -4.73
C ASP A 7 -1.94 -9.55 -3.63
N VAL A 8 -1.47 -8.98 -2.53
CA VAL A 8 -1.14 -9.80 -1.36
C VAL A 8 -2.41 -10.36 -0.71
N ARG A 9 -2.26 -11.47 0.00
CA ARG A 9 -3.35 -12.16 0.69
C ARG A 9 -2.93 -12.47 2.12
N HIS A 10 -3.28 -11.57 3.03
CA HIS A 10 -3.00 -11.72 4.46
C HIS A 10 -4.25 -12.19 5.20
N ARG A 11 -4.15 -13.29 5.96
CA ARG A 11 -5.28 -13.81 6.74
C ARG A 11 -5.53 -12.93 7.98
N PHE A 12 -6.78 -12.57 8.21
CA PHE A 12 -7.24 -11.86 9.40
C PHE A 12 -8.58 -12.45 9.87
N GLY A 13 -8.51 -13.37 10.85
CA GLY A 13 -9.66 -14.21 11.20
C GLY A 13 -10.16 -14.97 9.98
N ASN A 14 -11.45 -14.83 9.66
CA ASN A 14 -12.09 -15.43 8.48
C ASN A 14 -11.96 -14.59 7.21
N MET A 15 -11.28 -13.44 7.27
CA MET A 15 -11.10 -12.54 6.13
C MET A 15 -9.71 -12.69 5.52
N VAL A 16 -9.61 -12.33 4.24
CA VAL A 16 -8.35 -12.14 3.54
C VAL A 16 -8.23 -10.66 3.18
N MET A 17 -7.11 -10.08 3.58
CA MET A 17 -6.81 -8.66 3.49
C MET A 17 -5.70 -8.40 2.47
N CYS A 18 -5.71 -7.19 1.93
CA CYS A 18 -4.71 -6.60 1.04
C CYS A 18 -4.53 -5.13 1.40
N HIS A 19 -3.50 -4.48 0.89
CA HIS A 19 -3.20 -3.09 1.21
C HIS A 19 -3.83 -2.14 0.18
N LEU A 20 -4.32 -1.00 0.66
CA LEU A 20 -4.82 0.12 -0.14
C LEU A 20 -4.08 1.40 0.27
N TRP A 21 -3.51 2.11 -0.70
CA TRP A 21 -2.81 3.38 -0.50
C TRP A 21 -3.01 4.32 -1.70
N ALA A 22 -2.57 5.57 -1.60
CA ALA A 22 -2.69 6.54 -2.68
C ALA A 22 -1.50 7.50 -2.71
N ASP A 23 -1.42 8.32 -3.76
CA ASP A 23 -0.40 9.38 -3.86
C ASP A 23 -0.62 10.46 -2.77
N THR A 24 -1.88 10.70 -2.35
CA THR A 24 -2.22 11.64 -1.27
C THR A 24 -3.25 11.10 -0.29
N LEU A 25 -3.28 11.72 0.90
CA LEU A 25 -4.23 11.37 1.96
C LEU A 25 -5.68 11.59 1.53
N ASP A 26 -5.98 12.70 0.84
CA ASP A 26 -7.36 13.03 0.45
C ASP A 26 -7.93 12.01 -0.53
N GLU A 27 -7.13 11.56 -1.49
CA GLU A 27 -7.53 10.49 -2.42
C GLU A 27 -7.78 9.16 -1.71
N LEU A 28 -6.91 8.82 -0.75
CA LEU A 28 -7.06 7.60 0.02
C LEU A 28 -8.34 7.65 0.86
N LEU A 29 -8.60 8.78 1.53
CA LEU A 29 -9.81 8.99 2.32
C LEU A 29 -11.08 8.98 1.46
N ALA A 30 -11.05 9.62 0.28
CA ALA A 30 -12.15 9.59 -0.66
C ALA A 30 -12.44 8.18 -1.19
N MET A 31 -11.40 7.38 -1.47
CA MET A 31 -11.59 5.99 -1.89
C MET A 31 -12.23 5.15 -0.79
N VAL A 32 -11.75 5.22 0.45
CA VAL A 32 -12.30 4.40 1.54
C VAL A 32 -13.76 4.76 1.82
N ASP A 33 -14.14 6.03 1.74
CA ASP A 33 -15.54 6.44 1.86
C ASP A 33 -16.38 5.84 0.73
N ARG A 34 -15.90 5.93 -0.52
CA ARG A 34 -16.59 5.39 -1.70
C ARG A 34 -16.82 3.88 -1.63
N ILE A 35 -15.87 3.12 -1.10
CA ILE A 35 -15.99 1.65 -0.96
C ILE A 35 -16.58 1.23 0.39
N GLY A 36 -16.96 2.18 1.25
CA GLY A 36 -17.56 1.92 2.56
C GLY A 36 -16.62 1.25 3.56
N VAL A 37 -15.37 1.68 3.61
CA VAL A 37 -14.38 1.35 4.64
C VAL A 37 -14.30 2.51 5.63
N GLN A 38 -14.39 2.22 6.93
CA GLN A 38 -14.39 3.28 7.95
C GLN A 38 -12.99 3.91 8.08
N ARG A 39 -12.91 5.24 8.00
CA ARG A 39 -11.66 6.02 8.09
C ARG A 39 -10.82 5.74 9.35
N LYS A 40 -11.45 5.31 10.45
CA LYS A 40 -10.75 4.95 11.71
C LYS A 40 -9.71 3.84 11.54
N TRP A 41 -9.80 3.04 10.48
CA TRP A 41 -8.88 1.94 10.19
C TRP A 41 -7.60 2.38 9.46
N ILE A 42 -7.38 3.68 9.28
CA ILE A 42 -6.14 4.22 8.71
C ILE A 42 -4.95 3.81 9.57
N GLN A 43 -3.88 3.37 8.93
CA GLN A 43 -2.61 3.00 9.57
C GLN A 43 -1.50 3.96 9.14
N GLY A 44 -0.50 4.17 9.99
CA GLY A 44 0.69 4.98 9.71
C GLY A 44 0.51 6.50 9.76
N HIS A 45 -0.71 7.02 9.95
CA HIS A 45 -0.93 8.45 10.07
C HIS A 45 -0.68 8.92 11.52
N PRO A 46 0.12 10.00 11.75
CA PRO A 46 0.55 10.40 13.09
C PRO A 46 -0.59 10.74 14.05
N THR A 47 -1.70 11.28 13.54
CA THR A 47 -2.83 11.76 14.36
C THR A 47 -4.16 11.05 14.09
N LEU A 48 -4.31 10.40 12.93
CA LEU A 48 -5.57 9.75 12.54
C LEU A 48 -5.56 8.26 12.89
N SER A 49 -4.37 7.64 12.95
CA SER A 49 -4.21 6.26 13.39
C SER A 49 -4.20 6.15 14.92
N PHE A 50 -4.84 5.08 15.42
CA PHE A 50 -4.97 4.81 16.84
C PHE A 50 -4.01 3.69 17.30
N GLY A 51 -3.57 3.79 18.57
CA GLY A 51 -2.75 2.76 19.22
C GLY A 51 -1.53 2.34 18.40
N LYS A 52 -1.29 1.02 18.32
CA LYS A 52 -0.17 0.43 17.58
C LYS A 52 -0.22 0.67 16.07
N HIS A 53 -1.37 1.02 15.49
CA HIS A 53 -1.50 1.23 14.05
C HIS A 53 -0.80 2.50 13.57
N ARG A 54 -0.46 3.41 14.48
CA ARG A 54 0.40 4.57 14.19
C ARG A 54 1.82 4.18 13.81
N ASN A 55 2.27 2.99 14.21
CA ASN A 55 3.65 2.54 14.00
C ASN A 55 3.90 1.93 12.61
N ALA A 56 2.88 1.84 11.76
CA ALA A 56 3.09 1.43 10.38
C ALA A 56 4.01 2.44 9.67
N SER A 57 4.92 1.93 8.85
CA SER A 57 5.96 2.74 8.20
C SER A 57 5.46 3.63 7.05
N TRP A 58 4.18 3.52 6.67
CA TRP A 58 3.52 4.38 5.69
C TRP A 58 2.01 4.45 5.90
N VAL A 59 1.37 5.46 5.30
CA VAL A 59 -0.08 5.69 5.39
C VAL A 59 -0.84 4.77 4.45
N HIS A 60 -1.72 3.92 4.99
CA HIS A 60 -2.53 2.98 4.19
C HIS A 60 -3.75 2.45 4.96
N PHE A 61 -4.54 1.62 4.29
CA PHE A 61 -5.59 0.78 4.87
C PHE A 61 -5.34 -0.69 4.53
N ASP A 62 -5.68 -1.58 5.45
CA ASP A 62 -5.92 -2.98 5.12
C ASP A 62 -7.40 -3.16 4.76
N ILE A 63 -7.68 -3.71 3.59
CA ILE A 63 -9.05 -3.92 3.10
C ILE A 63 -9.30 -5.39 2.74
N ALA A 64 -10.52 -5.86 2.99
CA ALA A 64 -10.92 -7.22 2.63
C ALA A 64 -11.05 -7.39 1.10
N LEU A 65 -10.97 -8.63 0.59
CA LEU A 65 -11.09 -8.91 -0.85
C LEU A 65 -12.38 -8.36 -1.50
N SER A 66 -13.51 -8.34 -0.77
CA SER A 66 -14.75 -7.72 -1.25
C SER A 66 -14.60 -6.21 -1.47
N LYS A 67 -13.87 -5.52 -0.59
CA LYS A 67 -13.58 -4.09 -0.70
C LYS A 67 -12.53 -3.82 -1.77
N LYS A 68 -11.56 -4.70 -1.98
CA LYS A 68 -10.62 -4.65 -3.11
C LYS A 68 -11.36 -4.63 -4.45
N ALA A 69 -12.34 -5.51 -4.64
CA ALA A 69 -13.15 -5.54 -5.87
C ALA A 69 -13.87 -4.21 -6.11
N LEU A 70 -14.43 -3.60 -5.05
CA LEU A 70 -15.05 -2.27 -5.14
C LEU A 70 -14.04 -1.17 -5.45
N ALA A 71 -12.84 -1.22 -4.86
CA ALA A 71 -11.78 -0.25 -5.13
C ALA A 71 -11.34 -0.30 -6.59
N ILE A 72 -11.12 -1.50 -7.14
CA ILE A 72 -10.77 -1.67 -8.56
C ILE A 72 -11.89 -1.16 -9.46
N ALA A 73 -13.14 -1.51 -9.18
CA ALA A 73 -14.30 -1.00 -9.92
C ALA A 73 -14.45 0.53 -9.82
N ALA A 74 -13.96 1.14 -8.74
CA ALA A 74 -13.91 2.57 -8.53
C ALA A 74 -12.70 3.26 -9.17
N GLY A 75 -11.78 2.52 -9.80
CA GLY A 75 -10.61 3.04 -10.51
C GLY A 75 -9.28 2.88 -9.79
N ALA A 76 -9.21 2.13 -8.69
CA ALA A 76 -7.93 1.80 -8.06
C ALA A 76 -7.09 0.91 -8.99
N VAL A 77 -5.79 1.24 -9.11
CA VAL A 77 -4.83 0.46 -9.89
C VAL A 77 -4.42 -0.77 -9.09
N LEU A 78 -4.68 -1.95 -9.66
CA LEU A 78 -4.18 -3.20 -9.11
C LEU A 78 -2.66 -3.30 -9.33
N THR A 79 -1.91 -3.49 -8.26
CA THR A 79 -0.49 -3.79 -8.31
C THR A 79 -0.23 -5.26 -7.99
N ASP A 80 0.98 -5.72 -8.28
CA ASP A 80 1.47 -6.98 -7.75
C ASP A 80 1.78 -6.88 -6.24
N ARG A 81 2.28 -7.97 -5.67
CA ARG A 81 2.71 -8.06 -4.27
C ARG A 81 3.86 -7.11 -3.88
N PHE A 82 4.56 -6.52 -4.85
CA PHE A 82 5.71 -5.66 -4.60
C PHE A 82 5.33 -4.17 -4.59
N GLY A 83 4.10 -3.82 -4.98
CA GLY A 83 3.58 -2.45 -4.97
C GLY A 83 3.86 -1.66 -3.68
N PRO A 84 3.58 -2.21 -2.47
CA PRO A 84 3.87 -1.50 -1.22
C PRO A 84 5.37 -1.24 -1.00
N VAL A 85 6.22 -2.20 -1.37
CA VAL A 85 7.69 -2.04 -1.24
C VAL A 85 8.19 -0.97 -2.19
N GLU A 86 7.70 -0.96 -3.43
CA GLU A 86 8.03 0.08 -4.40
C GLU A 86 7.58 1.47 -3.93
N HIS A 87 6.35 1.59 -3.44
CA HIS A 87 5.81 2.86 -2.91
C HIS A 87 6.64 3.38 -1.74
N THR A 88 6.89 2.56 -0.73
CA THR A 88 7.67 2.95 0.46
C THR A 88 9.13 3.26 0.14
N SER A 89 9.71 2.57 -0.84
CA SER A 89 11.07 2.86 -1.31
C SER A 89 11.15 4.23 -1.99
N ARG A 90 10.14 4.61 -2.79
CA ARG A 90 10.05 5.96 -3.37
C ARG A 90 9.91 7.04 -2.30
N LEU A 91 9.08 6.79 -1.27
CA LEU A 91 8.97 7.71 -0.12
C LEU A 91 10.30 7.85 0.62
N ALA A 92 11.04 6.75 0.80
CA ALA A 92 12.36 6.79 1.43
C ALA A 92 13.36 7.60 0.61
N ILE A 93 13.38 7.45 -0.71
CA ILE A 93 14.20 8.27 -1.62
C ILE A 93 13.82 9.75 -1.55
N ALA A 94 12.53 10.07 -1.47
CA ALA A 94 12.03 11.44 -1.38
C ALA A 94 12.19 12.08 0.02
N SER A 95 12.60 11.31 1.03
CA SER A 95 12.61 11.78 2.43
C SER A 95 13.70 12.80 2.77
N GLY A 96 14.69 12.99 1.90
CA GLY A 96 15.85 13.85 2.14
C GLY A 96 16.92 13.22 3.06
N ASP A 97 16.66 12.06 3.65
CA ASP A 97 17.60 11.28 4.45
C ASP A 97 18.47 10.39 3.52
N PRO A 98 19.80 10.58 3.47
CA PRO A 98 20.67 9.83 2.58
C PRO A 98 20.66 8.31 2.83
N GLU A 99 20.60 7.86 4.07
CA GLU A 99 20.60 6.43 4.42
C GLU A 99 19.30 5.77 3.99
N ARG A 100 18.17 6.44 4.24
CA ARG A 100 16.85 5.97 3.78
C ARG A 100 16.75 5.97 2.27
N ALA A 101 17.28 7.00 1.62
CA ALA A 101 17.29 7.08 0.16
C ALA A 101 18.09 5.94 -0.47
N GLU A 102 19.27 5.65 0.08
CA GLU A 102 20.09 4.54 -0.40
C GLU A 102 19.39 3.19 -0.22
N ARG A 103 18.84 2.94 0.97
CA ARG A 103 18.02 1.74 1.21
C ARG A 103 16.86 1.62 0.22
N GLY A 104 16.18 2.73 -0.07
CA GLY A 104 15.10 2.77 -1.04
C GLY A 104 15.54 2.34 -2.44
N ARG A 105 16.68 2.84 -2.93
CA ARG A 105 17.23 2.45 -4.25
C ARG A 105 17.53 0.95 -4.31
N ILE A 106 18.20 0.41 -3.29
CA ILE A 106 18.51 -1.03 -3.19
C ILE A 106 17.23 -1.87 -3.22
N MET A 107 16.17 -1.44 -2.52
CA MET A 107 14.89 -2.15 -2.52
C MET A 107 14.20 -2.11 -3.89
N LEU A 108 14.26 -0.99 -4.61
CA LEU A 108 13.71 -0.91 -5.97
C LEU A 108 14.43 -1.85 -6.94
N GLU A 109 15.76 -1.94 -6.86
CA GLU A 109 16.53 -2.90 -7.65
C GLU A 109 16.15 -4.35 -7.33
N ASN A 110 15.98 -4.67 -6.04
CA ASN A 110 15.54 -6.01 -5.63
C ASN A 110 14.14 -6.34 -6.13
N VAL A 111 13.21 -5.38 -6.09
CA VAL A 111 11.87 -5.54 -6.66
C VAL A 111 11.94 -5.82 -8.16
N ALA A 112 12.77 -5.09 -8.91
CA ALA A 112 12.97 -5.33 -10.34
C ALA A 112 13.48 -6.76 -10.61
N LYS A 113 14.55 -7.18 -9.92
CA LYS A 113 15.10 -8.55 -10.01
C LYS A 113 14.05 -9.62 -9.68
N CYS A 114 13.25 -9.40 -8.64
CA CYS A 114 12.19 -10.33 -8.26
C CYS A 114 11.08 -10.43 -9.31
N ARG A 115 10.71 -9.31 -9.97
CA ARG A 115 9.72 -9.32 -11.05
C ARG A 115 10.25 -10.03 -12.29
N GLU A 116 11.49 -9.76 -12.69
CA GLU A 116 12.16 -10.44 -13.81
C GLU A 116 12.22 -11.95 -13.58
N ALA A 117 12.73 -12.39 -12.42
CA ALA A 117 12.81 -13.82 -12.09
C ALA A 117 11.44 -14.52 -12.11
N ARG A 118 10.37 -13.83 -11.71
CA ARG A 118 9.00 -14.37 -11.77
C ARG A 118 8.43 -14.42 -13.18
N ALA A 119 8.72 -13.41 -14.01
CA ALA A 119 8.30 -13.39 -15.41
C ALA A 119 8.98 -14.51 -16.20
N SER A 120 10.26 -14.79 -15.94
CA SER A 120 11.00 -15.89 -16.56
C SER A 120 10.58 -17.29 -16.09
N ALA A 121 9.78 -17.38 -15.03
CA ALA A 121 9.30 -18.64 -14.45
C ALA A 121 7.81 -18.94 -14.76
N ALA A 122 7.12 -18.04 -15.48
CA ALA A 122 5.72 -18.15 -15.88
C ALA A 122 5.61 -18.58 -17.35
#